data_AF-A0A225V7I4-F1
#
_entry.id   AF-A0A225V7I4-F1
#
_cell.length_a   1.000
_cell.length_b   1.000
_cell.length_c   1.000
_cell.angle_alpha   90.00
_cell.angle_beta   90.00
_cell.angle_gamma   90.00
#
_symmetry.space_group_name_H-M   'P 1'
#
loop_
_entity.id
_entity.type
_entity.pdbx_description
1 polymer ?
#
loop_
_entity_poly.entity_id
_entity_poly.type
_entity_poly.pdbx_seq_one_letter_code
_entity_poly.pdbx_strand_id
1 'polypeptide(L)'
;MVTNAKGGNMLTLRTFTNTLDDFDKKQSLTALRRWWEKFLNMTIQAGWTEQMNIYEFKTKMSPAARNWMGQLGKRVRTNWGRLAREFKREYCKSRVSDSEKYYTMKQYKDETALAFLYRLNLAAERADVKFRKSERRRKQHIKRFIKNLTDMSLRSTLQSQRFHKVSDLDRKR
;
A
#
# COMPACT_ATOMS: atom_id res chain seq x y z
N MET A 1 -43.54 -30.44 4.47
CA MET A 1 -42.64 -29.98 5.55
C MET A 1 -41.52 -29.15 4.92
N VAL A 2 -41.49 -27.84 5.18
CA VAL A 2 -40.42 -26.95 4.71
C VAL A 2 -39.38 -26.86 5.82
N THR A 3 -38.18 -27.39 5.59
CA THR A 3 -37.07 -27.31 6.55
C THR A 3 -36.34 -25.97 6.37
N ASN A 4 -36.38 -25.16 7.42
CA ASN A 4 -35.68 -23.88 7.50
C ASN A 4 -34.18 -24.11 7.75
N ALA A 5 -33.35 -24.01 6.71
CA ALA A 5 -31.90 -23.92 6.83
C ALA A 5 -31.46 -22.47 7.01
N LYS A 6 -31.66 -21.87 8.20
CA LYS A 6 -31.18 -20.50 8.52
C LYS A 6 -30.16 -20.41 9.65
N GLY A 7 -29.88 -21.51 10.36
CA GLY A 7 -28.98 -21.52 11.51
C GLY A 7 -27.49 -21.68 11.18
N GLY A 8 -27.14 -22.45 10.14
CA GLY A 8 -25.75 -22.82 9.85
C GLY A 8 -24.88 -21.64 9.38
N ASN A 9 -25.40 -20.78 8.51
CA ASN A 9 -24.60 -19.70 7.93
C ASN A 9 -24.22 -18.62 8.95
N MET A 10 -25.09 -18.27 9.90
CA MET A 10 -24.85 -17.16 10.83
C MET A 10 -23.73 -17.47 11.85
N LEU A 11 -23.65 -18.72 12.32
CA LEU A 11 -22.60 -19.17 13.24
C LEU A 11 -21.24 -19.23 12.55
N THR A 12 -21.19 -19.75 11.32
CA THR A 12 -19.98 -19.75 10.49
C THR A 12 -19.54 -18.32 10.17
N LEU A 13 -20.47 -17.44 9.76
CA LEU A 13 -20.18 -16.02 9.51
C LEU A 13 -19.55 -15.30 10.71
N ARG A 14 -20.11 -15.49 11.92
CA ARG A 14 -19.57 -14.91 13.16
C ARG A 14 -18.18 -15.45 13.53
N THR A 15 -17.93 -16.74 13.29
CA THR A 15 -16.59 -17.32 13.56
C THR A 15 -15.55 -16.75 12.61
N PHE A 16 -15.89 -16.54 11.33
CA PHE A 16 -14.99 -15.90 10.38
C PHE A 16 -14.72 -14.44 10.73
N THR A 17 -15.74 -13.63 11.03
CA THR A 17 -15.57 -12.20 11.35
C THR A 17 -14.76 -11.96 12.62
N ASN A 18 -14.86 -12.85 13.61
CA ASN A 18 -14.09 -12.76 14.86
C ASN A 18 -12.56 -12.90 14.68
N THR A 19 -12.09 -13.39 13.54
CA THR A 19 -10.64 -13.53 13.27
C THR A 19 -9.96 -12.26 12.77
N LEU A 20 -10.75 -11.25 12.36
CA LEU A 20 -10.22 -9.96 11.91
C LEU A 20 -10.27 -8.94 13.05
N ASP A 21 -9.11 -8.40 13.41
CA ASP A 21 -8.99 -7.32 14.37
C ASP A 21 -9.73 -6.06 13.91
N ASP A 22 -10.06 -5.19 14.85
CA ASP A 22 -10.66 -3.90 14.53
C ASP A 22 -9.70 -2.99 13.75
N PHE A 23 -10.28 -2.16 12.88
CA PHE A 23 -9.54 -1.19 12.10
C PHE A 23 -9.00 -0.05 12.97
N ASP A 24 -7.68 0.03 13.06
CA ASP A 24 -6.97 1.13 13.69
C ASP A 24 -6.25 2.01 12.65
N LYS A 25 -6.77 3.23 12.47
CA LYS A 25 -6.22 4.24 11.55
C LYS A 25 -4.81 4.73 11.93
N LYS A 26 -4.33 4.47 13.15
CA LYS A 26 -3.00 4.89 13.62
C LYS A 26 -1.88 3.98 13.13
N GLN A 27 -2.22 2.80 12.59
CA GLN A 27 -1.22 1.88 12.07
C GLN A 27 -0.53 2.41 10.80
N SER A 28 0.61 1.82 10.46
CA SER A 28 1.33 2.15 9.22
C SER A 28 0.47 1.89 7.98
N LEU A 29 0.70 2.65 6.90
CA LEU A 29 -0.01 2.46 5.63
C LEU A 29 0.03 1.01 5.11
N THR A 30 1.13 0.31 5.33
CA THR A 30 1.28 -1.12 4.98
C THR A 30 0.32 -1.99 5.78
N ALA A 31 0.20 -1.73 7.08
CA ALA A 31 -0.73 -2.47 7.94
C ALA A 31 -2.20 -2.16 7.58
N LEU A 32 -2.53 -0.89 7.31
CA LEU A 32 -3.86 -0.49 6.83
C LEU A 32 -4.25 -1.20 5.51
N ARG A 33 -3.30 -1.35 4.58
CA ARG A 33 -3.51 -2.09 3.32
C ARG A 33 -3.70 -3.59 3.54
N ARG A 34 -2.88 -4.19 4.40
CA ARG A 34 -3.01 -5.62 4.76
C ARG A 34 -4.34 -5.90 5.44
N TRP A 35 -4.77 -5.03 6.36
CA TRP A 35 -6.07 -5.15 6.99
C TRP A 35 -7.21 -5.11 5.94
N TRP A 36 -7.14 -4.15 5.01
CA TRP A 36 -8.10 -4.04 3.92
C TRP A 36 -8.13 -5.26 3.01
N GLU A 37 -6.96 -5.81 2.66
CA GLU A 37 -6.85 -7.05 1.87
C GLU A 37 -7.44 -8.26 2.60
N LYS A 38 -7.17 -8.41 3.90
CA LYS A 38 -7.79 -9.47 4.72
C LYS A 38 -9.32 -9.34 4.73
N PHE A 39 -9.84 -8.13 4.96
CA PHE A 39 -11.27 -7.89 4.93
C PHE A 39 -11.88 -8.29 3.57
N LEU A 40 -11.29 -7.84 2.45
CA LEU A 40 -11.77 -8.20 1.11
C LEU A 40 -11.75 -9.71 0.86
N ASN A 41 -10.68 -10.40 1.26
CA ASN A 41 -10.59 -11.85 1.12
C ASN A 41 -11.72 -12.56 1.88
N MET A 42 -12.08 -12.07 3.08
CA MET A 42 -13.21 -12.61 3.84
C MET A 42 -14.53 -12.41 3.11
N THR A 43 -14.76 -11.23 2.52
CA THR A 43 -16.00 -10.97 1.75
C THR A 43 -16.16 -11.94 0.57
N ILE A 44 -15.04 -12.29 -0.09
CA ILE A 44 -15.01 -13.21 -1.23
C ILE A 44 -15.23 -14.64 -0.75
N GLN A 45 -14.47 -15.09 0.24
CA GLN A 45 -14.53 -16.48 0.73
C GLN A 45 -15.89 -16.85 1.31
N ALA A 46 -16.52 -15.91 2.02
CA ALA A 46 -17.80 -16.15 2.67
C ALA A 46 -19.01 -15.76 1.79
N GLY A 47 -18.78 -15.32 0.54
CA GLY A 47 -19.85 -15.02 -0.41
C GLY A 47 -20.83 -13.95 0.08
N TRP A 48 -20.32 -12.90 0.74
CA TRP A 48 -21.16 -11.90 1.40
C TRP A 48 -21.94 -11.04 0.40
N THR A 49 -23.19 -10.75 0.76
CA THR A 49 -24.00 -9.75 0.05
C THR A 49 -23.43 -8.35 0.27
N GLU A 50 -23.83 -7.41 -0.60
CA GLU A 50 -23.42 -6.01 -0.48
C GLU A 50 -23.77 -5.41 0.90
N GLN A 51 -24.96 -5.73 1.40
CA GLN A 51 -25.43 -5.27 2.71
C GLN A 51 -24.63 -5.89 3.86
N MET A 52 -24.25 -7.17 3.74
CA MET A 52 -23.40 -7.83 4.74
C MET A 52 -22.01 -7.21 4.78
N ASN A 53 -21.41 -6.94 3.61
CA ASN A 53 -20.13 -6.24 3.53
C ASN A 53 -20.18 -4.90 4.26
N ILE A 54 -21.22 -4.09 4.02
CA ILE A 54 -21.37 -2.78 4.67
C ILE A 54 -21.55 -2.93 6.19
N TYR A 55 -22.36 -3.91 6.62
CA TYR A 55 -22.61 -4.16 8.05
C TYR A 55 -21.33 -4.58 8.77
N GLU A 56 -20.67 -5.66 8.31
CA GLU A 56 -19.45 -6.19 8.93
C GLU A 56 -18.28 -5.21 8.82
N PHE A 57 -18.22 -4.45 7.73
CA PHE A 57 -17.23 -3.39 7.62
C PHE A 57 -17.42 -2.34 8.72
N LYS A 58 -18.67 -1.91 8.96
CA LYS A 58 -18.99 -0.93 10.00
C LYS A 58 -18.71 -1.46 11.41
N THR A 59 -18.95 -2.74 11.69
CA THR A 59 -18.70 -3.33 13.02
C THR A 59 -17.22 -3.33 13.36
N LYS A 60 -16.35 -3.56 12.36
CA LYS A 60 -14.89 -3.55 12.51
C LYS A 60 -14.25 -2.16 12.48
N MET A 61 -15.01 -1.09 12.24
CA MET A 61 -14.45 0.25 12.23
C MET A 61 -14.32 0.81 13.65
N SER A 62 -13.17 1.44 13.96
CA SER A 62 -13.03 2.30 15.14
C SER A 62 -14.06 3.43 15.17
N PRO A 63 -14.39 4.01 16.35
CA PRO A 63 -15.39 5.07 16.46
C PRO A 63 -15.17 6.24 15.48
N ALA A 64 -13.93 6.69 15.31
CA ALA A 64 -13.60 7.76 14.37
C ALA A 64 -13.86 7.37 12.91
N ALA A 65 -13.55 6.12 12.52
CA ALA A 65 -13.83 5.63 11.17
C ALA A 65 -15.33 5.43 10.93
N ARG A 66 -16.11 5.05 11.96
CA ARG A 66 -17.59 5.02 11.88
C ARG A 66 -18.17 6.42 11.69
N ASN A 67 -17.64 7.43 12.38
CA ASN A 67 -18.06 8.82 12.21
C ASN A 67 -17.70 9.33 10.80
N TRP A 68 -16.50 9.04 10.30
CA TRP A 68 -16.12 9.30 8.91
C TRP A 68 -17.06 8.59 7.91
N MET A 69 -17.48 7.37 8.20
CA MET A 69 -18.45 6.68 7.34
C MET A 69 -19.80 7.39 7.38
N GLY A 70 -20.23 7.89 8.55
CA GLY A 70 -21.50 8.58 8.78
C GLY A 70 -21.67 9.90 8.01
N GLN A 71 -20.58 10.65 7.82
CA GLN A 71 -20.59 11.90 7.03
C GLN A 71 -20.74 11.67 5.52
N LEU A 72 -20.51 10.45 5.02
CA LEU A 72 -20.65 10.15 3.59
C LEU A 72 -22.12 10.21 3.17
N GLY A 73 -22.38 10.64 1.93
CA GLY A 73 -23.72 10.67 1.37
C GLY A 73 -24.38 9.28 1.36
N LYS A 74 -25.71 9.23 1.52
CA LYS A 74 -26.48 7.96 1.59
C LYS A 74 -26.15 7.01 0.43
N ARG A 75 -26.07 7.53 -0.80
CA ARG A 75 -25.73 6.76 -2.02
C ARG A 75 -24.36 6.07 -1.96
N VAL A 76 -23.43 6.61 -1.19
CA VAL A 76 -22.11 6.00 -0.96
C VAL A 76 -22.22 4.95 0.14
N ARG A 77 -22.84 5.29 1.28
CA ARG A 77 -22.94 4.41 2.45
C ARG A 77 -23.72 3.11 2.20
N THR A 78 -24.66 3.13 1.26
CA THR A 78 -25.51 1.97 0.94
C THR A 78 -25.00 1.15 -0.25
N ASN A 79 -23.87 1.52 -0.84
CA ASN A 79 -23.27 0.78 -1.96
C ASN A 79 -21.81 0.44 -1.63
N TRP A 80 -21.52 -0.85 -1.46
CA TRP A 80 -20.21 -1.36 -1.09
C TRP A 80 -19.12 -0.91 -2.06
N GLY A 81 -19.36 -0.99 -3.37
CA GLY A 81 -18.37 -0.61 -4.37
C GLY A 81 -17.94 0.86 -4.25
N ARG A 82 -18.89 1.75 -3.95
CA ARG A 82 -18.61 3.17 -3.68
C ARG A 82 -17.93 3.35 -2.34
N LEU A 83 -18.47 2.77 -1.27
CA LEU A 83 -17.91 2.87 0.09
C LEU A 83 -16.45 2.37 0.15
N ALA A 84 -16.18 1.19 -0.42
CA ALA A 84 -14.85 0.59 -0.51
C ALA A 84 -13.84 1.50 -1.23
N ARG A 85 -14.28 2.18 -2.30
CA ARG A 85 -13.44 3.12 -3.05
C ARG A 85 -13.08 4.35 -2.24
N GLU A 86 -14.06 4.91 -1.53
CA GLU A 86 -13.87 6.04 -0.63
C GLU A 86 -12.91 5.68 0.51
N PHE A 87 -13.12 4.52 1.13
CA PHE A 87 -12.28 4.02 2.22
C PHE A 87 -10.84 3.81 1.76
N LYS A 88 -10.64 3.12 0.63
CA LYS A 88 -9.31 2.90 0.07
C LYS A 88 -8.61 4.23 -0.23
N ARG A 89 -9.34 5.25 -0.67
CA ARG A 89 -8.79 6.59 -0.92
C ARG A 89 -8.40 7.31 0.37
N GLU A 90 -9.25 7.27 1.38
CA GLU A 90 -9.02 7.97 2.65
C GLU A 90 -7.88 7.34 3.46
N TYR A 91 -7.90 6.01 3.61
CA TYR A 91 -7.04 5.32 4.59
C TYR A 91 -5.95 4.45 3.96
N CYS A 92 -6.14 3.94 2.75
CA CYS A 92 -5.18 3.01 2.13
C CYS A 92 -4.30 3.64 1.04
N LYS A 93 -4.50 4.91 0.70
CA LYS A 93 -3.64 5.67 -0.21
C LYS A 93 -2.62 6.49 0.58
N SER A 94 -1.41 6.53 0.04
CA SER A 94 -0.38 7.43 0.56
C SER A 94 -0.76 8.86 0.23
N ARG A 95 -0.66 9.76 1.21
CA ARG A 95 -0.78 11.21 1.00
C ARG A 95 0.43 11.80 0.26
N VAL A 96 1.53 11.06 0.22
CA VAL A 96 2.76 11.43 -0.49
C VAL A 96 2.61 11.02 -1.96
N SER A 97 2.82 11.99 -2.86
CA SER A 97 2.80 11.72 -4.30
C SER A 97 3.92 10.76 -4.71
N ASP A 98 3.76 10.04 -5.80
CA ASP A 98 4.83 9.13 -6.26
C ASP A 98 6.09 9.91 -6.67
N SER A 99 5.92 11.12 -7.21
CA SER A 99 7.02 12.07 -7.46
C SER A 99 7.76 12.41 -6.17
N GLU A 100 7.05 12.83 -5.12
CA GLU A 100 7.65 13.19 -3.84
C GLU A 100 8.35 11.98 -3.20
N LYS A 101 7.77 10.77 -3.26
CA LYS A 101 8.43 9.54 -2.81
C LYS A 101 9.75 9.33 -3.53
N TYR A 102 9.81 9.54 -4.84
CA TYR A 102 11.02 9.39 -5.63
C TYR A 102 12.09 10.44 -5.25
N TYR A 103 11.69 11.71 -5.16
CA TYR A 103 12.64 12.80 -4.96
C TYR A 103 13.19 12.87 -3.52
N THR A 104 12.46 12.39 -2.52
CA THR A 104 12.84 12.44 -1.10
C THR A 104 13.44 11.13 -0.56
N MET A 105 13.49 10.07 -1.37
CA MET A 105 13.89 8.74 -0.93
C MET A 105 15.35 8.68 -0.44
N LYS A 106 15.55 8.04 0.71
CA LYS A 106 16.87 7.70 1.30
C LYS A 106 16.96 6.22 1.60
N GLN A 107 18.18 5.67 1.59
CA GLN A 107 18.45 4.31 2.07
C GLN A 107 18.12 4.20 3.56
N TYR A 108 17.46 3.12 3.97
CA TYR A 108 17.24 2.85 5.40
C TYR A 108 18.52 2.35 6.06
N LYS A 109 18.62 2.51 7.39
CA LYS A 109 19.83 2.15 8.16
C LYS A 109 20.29 0.70 7.92
N ASP A 110 19.35 -0.23 7.87
CA ASP A 110 19.61 -1.67 7.73
C ASP A 110 19.29 -2.22 6.33
N GLU A 111 19.03 -1.34 5.36
CA GLU A 111 18.76 -1.74 3.98
C GLU A 111 20.06 -1.85 3.19
N THR A 112 20.23 -2.91 2.40
CA THR A 112 21.41 -3.03 1.52
C THR A 112 21.35 -2.01 0.38
N ALA A 113 22.50 -1.62 -0.17
CA ALA A 113 22.55 -0.68 -1.30
C ALA A 113 21.72 -1.18 -2.51
N LEU A 114 21.70 -2.50 -2.75
CA LEU A 114 20.89 -3.10 -3.81
C LEU A 114 19.39 -2.98 -3.54
N ALA A 115 18.95 -3.32 -2.33
CA ALA A 115 17.54 -3.20 -1.96
C ALA A 115 17.06 -1.75 -2.11
N PHE A 116 17.90 -0.80 -1.73
CA PHE A 116 17.64 0.62 -1.94
C PHE A 116 17.56 0.98 -3.44
N LEU A 117 18.49 0.49 -4.28
CA LEU A 117 18.44 0.71 -5.72
C LEU A 117 17.13 0.21 -6.33
N TYR A 118 16.68 -0.99 -5.96
CA TYR A 118 15.43 -1.56 -6.46
C TYR A 118 14.21 -0.73 -6.02
N ARG A 119 14.18 -0.28 -4.76
CA ARG A 119 13.12 0.58 -4.26
C ARG A 119 13.10 1.95 -4.97
N LEU A 120 14.27 2.53 -5.24
CA LEU A 120 14.41 3.79 -5.96
C LEU A 120 14.00 3.66 -7.43
N ASN A 121 14.37 2.56 -8.10
CA ASN A 121 13.94 2.24 -9.47
C ASN A 121 12.42 2.16 -9.56
N LEU A 122 11.79 1.41 -8.65
CA LEU A 122 10.32 1.28 -8.60
C LEU A 122 9.63 2.63 -8.37
N ALA A 123 10.18 3.47 -7.50
CA ALA A 123 9.65 4.81 -7.25
C ALA A 123 9.77 5.71 -8.48
N ALA A 124 10.89 5.62 -9.22
CA ALA A 124 11.08 6.36 -10.46
C ALA A 124 10.07 5.96 -11.54
N GLU A 125 9.79 4.67 -11.72
CA GLU A 125 8.77 4.18 -12.66
C GLU A 125 7.36 4.69 -12.26
N ARG A 126 7.00 4.64 -10.97
CA ARG A 126 5.71 5.17 -10.47
C ARG A 126 5.59 6.69 -10.62
N ALA A 127 6.70 7.40 -10.53
CA ALA A 127 6.77 8.85 -10.75
C ALA A 127 6.90 9.24 -12.24
N ASP A 128 6.78 8.28 -13.15
CA ASP A 128 6.95 8.46 -14.59
C ASP A 128 8.32 9.05 -15.02
N VAL A 129 9.35 8.82 -14.21
CA VAL A 129 10.71 9.27 -14.50
C VAL A 129 11.32 8.33 -15.54
N LYS A 130 11.43 8.79 -16.79
CA LYS A 130 11.99 8.03 -17.92
C LYS A 130 13.53 7.85 -17.86
N PHE A 131 14.06 7.36 -16.75
CA PHE A 131 15.51 7.19 -16.52
C PHE A 131 16.14 6.11 -17.42
N ARG A 132 15.35 5.15 -17.93
CA ARG A 132 15.83 4.16 -18.90
C ARG A 132 15.96 4.72 -20.33
N LYS A 133 15.11 5.70 -20.69
CA LYS A 133 14.99 6.21 -22.07
C LYS A 133 15.79 7.48 -22.34
N SER A 134 16.15 8.25 -21.31
CA SER A 134 16.88 9.52 -21.46
C SER A 134 18.21 9.46 -20.70
N GLU A 135 19.32 9.73 -21.39
CA GLU A 135 20.64 9.79 -20.77
C GLU A 135 20.70 10.83 -19.64
N ARG A 136 20.15 12.03 -19.87
CA ARG A 136 20.06 13.09 -18.85
C ARG A 136 19.34 12.59 -17.60
N ARG A 137 18.17 11.98 -17.77
CA ARG A 137 17.38 11.44 -16.64
C ARG A 137 18.09 10.26 -15.98
N ARG A 138 18.79 9.41 -16.75
CA ARG A 138 19.60 8.30 -16.24
C ARG A 138 20.71 8.78 -15.33
N LYS A 139 21.51 9.75 -15.79
CA LYS A 139 22.58 10.38 -15.00
C LYS A 139 22.05 10.99 -13.71
N GLN A 140 20.92 11.70 -13.77
CA GLN A 140 20.26 12.26 -12.58
C GLN A 140 19.78 11.18 -11.61
N HIS A 141 19.24 10.09 -12.12
CA HIS A 141 18.77 8.97 -11.31
C HIS A 141 19.92 8.26 -10.60
N ILE A 142 21.02 7.97 -11.31
CA ILE A 142 22.23 7.38 -10.74
C ILE A 142 22.85 8.31 -9.68
N LYS A 143 22.94 9.62 -9.95
CA LYS A 143 23.40 10.60 -8.96
C LYS A 143 22.53 10.60 -7.71
N ARG A 144 21.21 10.41 -7.85
CA ARG A 144 20.27 10.33 -6.73
C ARG A 144 20.46 9.07 -5.91
N PHE A 145 20.70 7.93 -6.54
CA PHE A 145 21.06 6.70 -5.85
C PHE A 145 22.31 6.93 -4.98
N ILE A 146 23.41 7.34 -5.62
CA ILE A 146 24.70 7.53 -4.95
C ILE A 146 24.63 8.56 -3.81
N LYS A 147 23.93 9.70 -4.02
CA LYS A 147 23.77 10.75 -3.01
C LYS A 147 23.08 10.26 -1.73
N ASN A 148 22.19 9.29 -1.85
CA ASN A 148 21.30 8.85 -0.77
C ASN A 148 21.70 7.50 -0.15
N LEU A 149 22.91 7.01 -0.47
CA LEU A 149 23.52 5.87 0.22
C LEU A 149 23.93 6.25 1.63
N THR A 150 23.79 5.31 2.57
CA THR A 150 24.28 5.41 3.95
C THR A 150 25.77 5.09 4.05
N ASP A 151 26.27 4.17 3.21
CA ASP A 151 27.69 3.82 3.13
C ASP A 151 28.48 4.91 2.39
N MET A 152 29.29 5.65 3.15
CA MET A 152 30.10 6.76 2.65
C MET A 152 31.29 6.31 1.79
N SER A 153 31.85 5.12 2.05
CA SER A 153 32.96 4.57 1.27
C SER A 153 32.47 4.11 -0.10
N LEU A 154 31.36 3.36 -0.12
CA LEU A 154 30.70 2.96 -1.36
C LEU A 154 30.26 4.18 -2.16
N ARG A 155 29.65 5.18 -1.50
CA ARG A 155 29.27 6.43 -2.14
C ARG A 155 30.45 7.10 -2.84
N SER A 156 31.59 7.23 -2.16
CA SER A 156 32.79 7.86 -2.73
C SER A 156 33.34 7.07 -3.92
N THR A 157 33.36 5.74 -3.80
CA THR A 157 33.78 4.81 -4.87
C THR A 157 32.88 4.91 -6.11
N LEU A 158 31.57 5.02 -5.92
CA LEU A 158 30.63 5.14 -7.03
C LEU A 158 30.66 6.55 -7.66
N GLN A 159 30.96 7.60 -6.89
CA GLN A 159 31.06 8.97 -7.43
C GLN A 159 32.18 9.14 -8.46
N SER A 160 33.28 8.41 -8.32
CA SER A 160 34.41 8.46 -9.27
C SER A 160 34.18 7.63 -10.53
N GLN A 161 33.14 6.78 -10.56
CA GLN A 161 32.88 5.86 -11.67
C GLN A 161 31.88 6.45 -12.68
N ARG A 162 32.06 6.05 -13.96
CA ARG A 162 31.10 6.33 -15.02
C ARG A 162 30.17 5.14 -15.23
N PHE A 163 28.89 5.41 -15.25
CA PHE A 163 27.83 4.42 -15.48
C PHE A 163 27.05 4.76 -16.73
N HIS A 164 26.90 3.79 -17.63
CA HIS A 164 26.14 3.96 -18.87
C HIS A 164 24.74 3.40 -18.75
N LYS A 165 24.51 2.42 -17.87
CA LYS A 165 23.22 1.81 -17.56
C LYS A 165 23.02 1.76 -16.04
N VAL A 166 21.75 1.71 -15.61
CA VAL A 166 21.44 1.53 -14.18
C VAL A 166 21.86 0.14 -13.69
N SER A 167 21.79 -0.88 -14.55
CA SER A 167 22.25 -2.24 -14.26
C SER A 167 23.73 -2.36 -13.95
N ASP A 168 24.53 -1.36 -14.31
CA ASP A 168 25.97 -1.34 -14.01
C ASP A 168 26.21 -1.19 -12.49
N LEU A 169 25.24 -0.61 -11.76
CA LEU A 169 25.28 -0.47 -10.31
C LEU A 169 25.05 -1.79 -9.57
N ASP A 170 24.39 -2.77 -10.21
CA ASP A 170 24.06 -4.05 -9.57
C ASP A 170 25.32 -4.91 -9.29
N ARG A 171 26.38 -4.66 -10.07
CA ARG A 171 27.61 -5.48 -10.16
C ARG A 171 28.78 -4.99 -9.30
N LYS A 172 28.66 -3.82 -8.67
CA LYS A 172 29.77 -3.10 -8.00
C LYS A 172 29.66 -3.14 -6.47
N ARG A 173 29.18 -4.26 -5.93
CA ARG A 173 28.97 -4.45 -4.48
C ARG A 173 30.29 -4.70 -3.78
#